data_AF-A0A2N9F4N3-F1
#
_entry.id   AF-A0A2N9F4N3-F1
#
_cell.length_a   1.000
_cell.length_b   1.000
_cell.length_c   1.000
_cell.angle_alpha   90.00
_cell.angle_beta   90.00
_cell.angle_gamma   90.00
#
_symmetry.space_group_name_H-M   'P 1'
#
loop_
_entity.id
_entity.type
_entity.pdbx_description
1 polymer ?
#
loop_
_entity_poly.entity_id
_entity_poly.type
_entity_poly.pdbx_seq_one_letter_code
_entity_poly.pdbx_strand_id
1 'polypeptide(L)'
;MRFCTSLEKAATSLKFSALIGIDPVDGMDKGKQTPPPVLTYVPHTFDLDVAVMVIGTGLGEVKKNPLFPPCAPKGVNHEDFFNECQEPACHFVVKDYGHLDVLDDDTKGFRGKATYCLCKNGKSREPMRRFVGGIVVAFMKAYLLGDHIDLMAIRDGHETSPVELKTIEFLG
;
A
#
# COMPACT_ATOMS: atom_id res chain seq x y z
N MET A 1 -0.97 -11.87 -2.21
CA MET A 1 -1.47 -12.80 -3.27
C MET A 1 -1.96 -12.05 -4.51
N ARG A 2 -2.85 -11.04 -4.42
CA ARG A 2 -3.43 -10.40 -5.62
C ARG A 2 -2.47 -9.51 -6.45
N PHE A 3 -1.55 -8.77 -5.82
CA PHE A 3 -0.54 -7.96 -6.53
C PHE A 3 0.43 -8.85 -7.36
N CYS A 4 0.73 -10.05 -6.86
CA CYS A 4 1.54 -11.04 -7.57
C CYS A 4 0.76 -11.63 -8.77
N THR A 5 -0.56 -11.84 -8.63
CA THR A 5 -1.41 -12.30 -9.72
C THR A 5 -1.54 -11.28 -10.86
N SER A 6 -1.60 -9.98 -10.55
CA SER A 6 -1.65 -8.94 -11.60
C SER A 6 -0.33 -8.79 -12.37
N LEU A 7 0.81 -9.10 -11.73
CA LEU A 7 2.13 -9.12 -12.37
C LEU A 7 2.39 -10.38 -13.21
N GLU A 8 1.35 -11.13 -13.58
CA GLU A 8 1.42 -12.42 -14.27
C GLU A 8 2.26 -13.51 -13.57
N LYS A 9 2.69 -13.27 -12.33
CA LYS A 9 3.44 -14.25 -11.51
C LYS A 9 2.53 -15.37 -10.98
N ALA A 10 1.22 -15.30 -11.27
CA ALA A 10 0.27 -16.41 -11.15
C ALA A 10 -0.75 -16.34 -12.29
N ALA A 11 -1.07 -17.49 -12.91
CA ALA A 11 -1.96 -17.55 -14.08
C ALA A 11 -3.37 -17.02 -13.76
N THR A 12 -3.84 -16.06 -14.55
CA THR A 12 -5.23 -15.55 -14.52
C THR A 12 -5.70 -15.21 -15.93
N SER A 13 -6.97 -15.46 -16.24
CA SER A 13 -7.59 -15.07 -17.52
C SER A 13 -8.28 -13.70 -17.45
N LEU A 14 -8.19 -13.02 -16.30
CA LEU A 14 -8.88 -11.76 -16.05
C LEU A 14 -8.02 -10.58 -16.50
N LYS A 15 -8.62 -9.65 -17.23
CA LYS A 15 -8.02 -8.34 -17.52
C LYS A 15 -8.35 -7.38 -16.39
N PHE A 16 -7.33 -6.76 -15.81
CA PHE A 16 -7.50 -5.69 -14.86
C PHE A 16 -7.50 -4.35 -15.59
N SER A 17 -8.18 -3.35 -15.03
CA SER A 17 -8.16 -1.97 -15.54
C SER A 17 -7.33 -1.03 -14.67
N ALA A 18 -7.09 -1.42 -13.42
CA ALA A 18 -6.32 -0.66 -12.44
C ALA A 18 -5.83 -1.61 -11.34
N LEU A 19 -4.70 -1.30 -10.72
CA LEU A 19 -4.12 -2.06 -9.61
C LEU A 19 -3.93 -1.17 -8.38
N ILE A 20 -4.29 -1.68 -7.21
CA ILE A 20 -4.11 -0.97 -5.94
C ILE A 20 -3.39 -1.88 -4.94
N GLY A 21 -2.20 -1.49 -4.51
CA GLY A 21 -1.44 -2.12 -3.44
C GLY A 21 -1.62 -1.36 -2.13
N ILE A 22 -2.28 -1.96 -1.14
CA ILE A 22 -2.43 -1.36 0.19
C ILE A 22 -1.40 -1.99 1.13
N ASP A 23 -0.42 -1.18 1.48
CA ASP A 23 0.79 -1.46 2.26
C ASP A 23 1.45 -2.80 1.90
N PRO A 24 1.79 -3.02 0.61
CA PRO A 24 2.31 -4.31 0.15
C PRO A 24 3.66 -4.63 0.78
N VAL A 25 3.89 -5.92 1.06
CA VAL A 25 5.13 -6.45 1.63
C VAL A 25 5.52 -7.74 0.92
N ASP A 26 6.77 -7.86 0.49
CA ASP A 26 7.34 -9.02 -0.20
C ASP A 26 8.26 -9.83 0.73
N GLY A 27 7.73 -10.33 1.85
CA GLY A 27 8.47 -11.18 2.80
C GLY A 27 9.07 -10.42 3.98
N MET A 28 10.17 -10.94 4.52
CA MET A 28 10.68 -10.53 5.84
C MET A 28 11.88 -9.59 5.77
N ASP A 29 12.62 -9.61 4.67
CA ASP A 29 13.83 -8.82 4.43
C ASP A 29 14.28 -8.99 2.96
N LYS A 30 15.18 -8.14 2.49
CA LYS A 30 15.82 -8.31 1.19
C LYS A 30 16.62 -9.62 1.14
N GLY A 31 16.35 -10.45 0.14
CA GLY A 31 16.89 -11.83 0.05
C GLY A 31 16.16 -12.86 0.91
N LYS A 32 15.13 -12.44 1.67
CA LYS A 32 14.18 -13.30 2.41
C LYS A 32 12.75 -13.03 1.99
N GLN A 33 12.57 -12.82 0.69
CA GLN A 33 11.27 -12.54 0.09
C GLN A 33 10.38 -13.78 0.10
N THR A 34 9.07 -13.59 -0.01
CA THR A 34 8.14 -14.71 -0.09
C THR A 34 8.30 -15.38 -1.46
N PRO A 35 8.61 -16.68 -1.57
CA PRO A 35 8.74 -17.32 -2.87
C PRO A 35 7.38 -17.46 -3.58
N PRO A 36 7.27 -17.15 -4.89
CA PRO A 36 8.28 -16.50 -5.73
C PRO A 36 8.38 -14.98 -5.43
N PRO A 37 9.59 -14.40 -5.43
CA PRO A 37 9.78 -12.99 -5.10
C PRO A 37 9.04 -12.10 -6.09
N VAL A 38 8.38 -11.07 -5.57
CA VAL A 38 7.70 -10.05 -6.36
C VAL A 38 8.68 -8.97 -6.77
N LEU A 39 9.48 -8.47 -5.83
CA LEU A 39 10.46 -7.41 -6.05
C LEU A 39 11.71 -7.95 -6.75
N THR A 40 12.14 -7.23 -7.78
CA THR A 40 13.37 -7.48 -8.54
C THR A 40 14.49 -6.50 -8.18
N TYR A 41 14.15 -5.40 -7.51
CA TYR A 41 15.01 -4.27 -7.17
C TYR A 41 15.55 -3.49 -8.36
N VAL A 42 14.88 -3.59 -9.51
CA VAL A 42 15.17 -2.79 -10.70
C VAL A 42 14.02 -1.80 -10.89
N PRO A 43 14.26 -0.48 -10.93
CA PRO A 43 13.19 0.49 -11.11
C PRO A 43 12.39 0.25 -12.39
N HIS A 44 11.08 0.54 -12.36
CA HIS A 44 10.19 0.50 -13.52
C HIS A 44 10.10 -0.86 -14.24
N THR A 45 10.16 -1.97 -13.52
CA THR A 45 10.07 -3.34 -14.08
C THR A 45 8.72 -4.01 -13.93
N PHE A 46 7.79 -3.45 -13.16
CA PHE A 46 6.42 -3.90 -13.15
C PHE A 46 5.75 -3.44 -14.45
N ASP A 47 5.91 -4.28 -15.47
CA ASP A 47 5.27 -4.16 -16.78
C ASP A 47 3.79 -4.50 -16.64
N LEU A 48 3.00 -3.46 -16.41
CA LEU A 48 1.56 -3.54 -16.18
C LEU A 48 0.90 -2.53 -17.12
N ASP A 49 0.02 -3.01 -18.01
CA ASP A 49 -0.77 -2.16 -18.92
C ASP A 49 -1.89 -1.36 -18.19
N VAL A 50 -1.77 -1.16 -16.89
CA VAL A 50 -2.81 -0.56 -16.04
C VAL A 50 -2.21 0.44 -15.07
N ALA A 51 -3.00 1.45 -14.69
CA ALA A 51 -2.60 2.39 -13.66
C ALA A 51 -2.41 1.70 -12.30
N VAL A 52 -1.37 2.09 -11.57
CA VAL A 52 -1.05 1.51 -10.25
C VAL A 52 -1.10 2.56 -9.15
N MET A 53 -1.80 2.27 -8.07
CA MET A 53 -1.70 3.04 -6.82
C MET A 53 -1.09 2.19 -5.72
N VAL A 54 -0.07 2.74 -5.05
CA VAL A 54 0.50 2.16 -3.84
C VAL A 54 0.15 3.05 -2.66
N ILE A 55 -0.43 2.48 -1.60
CA ILE A 55 -0.70 3.18 -0.35
C ILE A 55 0.23 2.57 0.70
N GLY A 56 1.08 3.37 1.35
CA GLY A 56 2.02 2.94 2.37
C GLY A 56 1.69 3.44 3.77
N THR A 57 2.31 2.81 4.78
CA THR A 57 2.21 3.20 6.19
C THR A 57 3.56 3.68 6.75
N GLY A 58 3.59 4.85 7.38
CA GLY A 58 4.82 5.48 7.86
C GLY A 58 5.44 4.82 9.10
N LEU A 59 4.69 3.97 9.82
CA LEU A 59 5.18 3.19 10.97
C LEU A 59 5.46 1.73 10.63
N GLY A 60 5.25 1.29 9.38
CA GLY A 60 5.42 -0.10 8.97
C GLY A 60 6.83 -0.65 9.18
N GLU A 61 7.85 0.20 8.98
CA GLU A 61 9.27 -0.13 9.20
C GLU A 61 9.69 -0.05 10.68
N VAL A 62 8.83 0.47 11.56
CA VAL A 62 9.14 0.68 12.97
C VAL A 62 8.86 -0.60 13.76
N LYS A 63 9.88 -1.12 14.44
CA LYS A 63 9.72 -2.22 15.40
C LYS A 63 8.87 -1.75 16.58
N LYS A 64 7.82 -2.51 16.92
CA LYS A 64 7.06 -2.29 18.15
C LYS A 64 7.87 -2.61 19.41
N ASN A 65 8.70 -3.66 19.35
CA ASN A 65 9.61 -4.05 20.41
C ASN A 65 10.82 -4.81 19.82
N PRO A 66 11.90 -5.02 20.59
CA PRO A 66 13.13 -5.65 20.08
C PRO A 66 12.98 -7.11 19.64
N LEU A 67 11.93 -7.82 20.11
CA LEU A 67 11.75 -9.25 19.88
C LEU A 67 11.04 -9.56 18.56
N PHE A 68 10.30 -8.61 17.99
CA PHE A 68 9.60 -8.80 16.72
C PHE A 68 10.18 -7.91 15.61
N PRO A 69 10.28 -8.43 14.38
CA PRO A 69 10.68 -7.63 13.23
C PRO A 69 9.62 -6.55 12.92
N PRO A 70 9.98 -5.52 12.13
CA PRO A 70 8.99 -4.63 11.53
C PRO A 70 7.99 -5.42 10.67
N CYS A 71 6.78 -4.87 10.51
CA CYS A 71 5.74 -5.53 9.72
C CYS A 71 5.82 -5.21 8.23
N ALA A 72 6.37 -4.06 7.87
CA ALA A 72 6.69 -3.67 6.50
C ALA A 72 8.15 -3.18 6.44
N PRO A 73 9.12 -4.11 6.58
CA PRO A 73 10.53 -3.74 6.66
C PRO A 73 11.02 -3.12 5.35
N LYS A 74 11.93 -2.15 5.48
CA LYS A 74 12.58 -1.49 4.34
C LYS A 74 13.27 -2.52 3.45
N GLY A 75 13.18 -2.35 2.13
CA GLY A 75 13.76 -3.27 1.15
C GLY A 75 12.82 -4.40 0.73
N VAL A 76 11.61 -4.48 1.31
CA VAL A 76 10.53 -5.35 0.84
C VAL A 76 9.14 -4.71 1.01
N ASN A 77 9.03 -3.38 1.11
CA ASN A 77 7.79 -2.69 1.46
C ASN A 77 7.22 -1.82 0.33
N HIS A 78 6.18 -1.06 0.64
CA HIS A 78 5.48 -0.19 -0.30
C HIS A 78 6.38 0.76 -1.11
N GLU A 79 7.52 1.22 -0.56
CA GLU A 79 8.47 2.08 -1.29
C GLU A 79 9.13 1.29 -2.41
N ASP A 80 9.57 0.06 -2.12
CA ASP A 80 10.17 -0.83 -3.11
C ASP A 80 9.16 -1.23 -4.20
N PHE A 81 7.90 -1.49 -3.80
CA PHE A 81 6.82 -1.78 -4.75
C PHE A 81 6.55 -0.61 -5.70
N PHE A 82 6.48 0.63 -5.19
CA PHE A 82 6.27 1.80 -6.03
C PHE A 82 7.47 2.09 -6.95
N ASN A 83 8.69 1.91 -6.45
CA ASN A 83 9.90 2.11 -7.24
C ASN A 83 9.98 1.17 -8.47
N GLU A 84 9.39 -0.02 -8.39
CA GLU A 84 9.30 -0.93 -9.54
C GLU A 84 8.11 -0.64 -10.46
N CYS A 85 7.16 0.22 -10.08
CA CYS A 85 6.03 0.60 -10.95
C CYS A 85 6.47 1.40 -12.18
N GLN A 86 5.78 1.17 -13.29
CA GLN A 86 5.81 2.03 -14.48
C GLN A 86 4.69 3.07 -14.43
N GLU A 87 4.80 4.11 -15.24
CA GLU A 87 3.73 5.09 -15.42
C GLU A 87 2.50 4.49 -16.14
N PRO A 88 1.26 4.91 -15.80
CA PRO A 88 0.93 5.87 -14.74
C PRO A 88 0.85 5.18 -13.36
N ALA A 89 1.53 5.76 -12.36
CA ALA A 89 1.49 5.27 -10.99
C ALA A 89 1.47 6.40 -9.94
N CYS A 90 0.91 6.13 -8.76
CA CYS A 90 0.98 7.05 -7.64
C CYS A 90 1.22 6.36 -6.31
N HIS A 91 1.85 7.09 -5.39
CA HIS A 91 2.22 6.62 -4.06
C HIS A 91 1.81 7.60 -2.98
N PHE A 92 1.09 7.10 -1.98
CA PHE A 92 0.65 7.86 -0.83
C PHE A 92 1.12 7.18 0.45
N VAL A 93 1.85 7.90 1.31
CA VAL A 93 2.29 7.35 2.61
C VAL A 93 1.61 8.09 3.74
N VAL A 94 0.91 7.35 4.60
CA VAL A 94 0.25 7.92 5.78
C VAL A 94 1.22 7.92 6.96
N LYS A 95 1.53 9.10 7.49
CA LYS A 95 2.69 9.32 8.38
C LYS A 95 2.64 8.53 9.69
N ASP A 96 1.57 8.69 10.46
CA ASP A 96 1.51 8.21 11.86
C ASP A 96 0.72 6.90 12.02
N TYR A 97 0.76 6.04 11.00
CA TYR A 97 -0.01 4.80 10.93
C TYR A 97 0.87 3.61 10.56
N GLY A 98 0.50 2.43 11.03
CA GLY A 98 1.22 1.19 10.75
C GLY A 98 0.42 0.18 9.94
N HIS A 99 1.09 -0.89 9.53
CA HIS A 99 0.57 -1.92 8.62
C HIS A 99 -0.83 -2.45 8.99
N LEU A 100 -1.12 -2.59 10.28
CA LEU A 100 -2.40 -3.15 10.75
C LEU A 100 -3.49 -2.12 10.98
N ASP A 101 -3.21 -0.82 10.80
CA ASP A 101 -4.23 0.23 10.95
C ASP A 101 -5.19 0.30 9.76
N VAL A 102 -4.88 -0.41 8.68
CA VAL A 102 -5.78 -0.62 7.54
C VAL A 102 -6.91 -1.61 7.87
N LEU A 103 -6.73 -2.46 8.89
CA LEU A 103 -7.70 -3.50 9.24
C LEU A 103 -8.91 -2.96 10.02
N ASP A 104 -9.97 -3.75 10.05
CA ASP A 104 -11.16 -3.49 10.87
C ASP A 104 -10.84 -3.39 12.36
N ASP A 105 -11.66 -2.67 13.12
CA ASP A 105 -11.45 -2.44 14.56
C ASP A 105 -11.66 -3.71 15.39
N ASP A 106 -12.55 -4.61 14.98
CA ASP A 106 -12.85 -5.86 15.68
C ASP A 106 -12.38 -7.07 14.87
N THR A 107 -11.09 -7.41 14.99
CA THR A 107 -10.63 -8.71 14.52
C THR A 107 -10.98 -9.76 15.56
N LYS A 108 -12.10 -10.46 15.36
CA LYS A 108 -12.61 -11.47 16.31
C LYS A 108 -11.61 -12.61 16.54
N GLY A 109 -11.59 -13.14 17.76
CA GLY A 109 -10.76 -14.27 18.18
C GLY A 109 -9.40 -13.88 18.78
N PHE A 110 -8.79 -14.82 19.52
CA PHE A 110 -7.51 -14.60 20.20
C PHE A 110 -6.39 -14.18 19.24
N ARG A 111 -6.35 -14.78 18.04
CA ARG A 111 -5.39 -14.42 16.98
C ARG A 111 -5.58 -13.00 16.47
N GLY A 112 -6.83 -12.56 16.30
CA GLY A 112 -7.14 -11.17 15.92
C GLY A 112 -6.63 -10.19 16.97
N LYS A 113 -6.94 -10.43 18.26
CA LYS A 113 -6.40 -9.61 19.37
C LYS A 113 -4.87 -9.65 19.50
N ALA A 114 -4.22 -10.74 19.10
CA ALA A 114 -2.76 -10.85 19.13
C ALA A 114 -2.07 -10.06 17.99
N THR A 115 -2.72 -9.85 16.84
CA THR A 115 -2.10 -9.06 15.74
C THR A 115 -1.84 -7.61 16.18
N TYR A 116 -2.68 -7.03 17.04
CA TYR A 116 -2.49 -5.69 17.61
C TYR A 116 -1.14 -5.54 18.35
N CYS A 117 -0.55 -6.63 18.83
CA CYS A 117 0.68 -6.60 19.62
C CYS A 117 1.97 -6.65 18.80
N LEU A 118 1.90 -6.98 17.51
CA LEU A 118 3.09 -7.26 16.69
C LEU A 118 3.64 -6.03 15.97
N CYS A 119 2.76 -5.20 15.40
CA CYS A 119 3.15 -4.03 14.62
C CYS A 119 3.07 -2.74 15.43
N LYS A 120 3.95 -1.78 15.12
CA LYS A 120 3.78 -0.40 15.57
C LYS A 120 2.56 0.17 14.85
N ASN A 121 1.65 0.78 15.61
CA ASN A 121 0.38 1.30 15.12
C ASN A 121 0.21 2.76 15.55
N GLY A 122 -0.67 3.46 14.85
CA GLY A 122 -1.15 4.80 15.19
C GLY A 122 -2.14 4.80 16.36
N LYS A 123 -2.73 5.97 16.61
CA LYS A 123 -3.65 6.17 17.75
C LYS A 123 -5.01 5.51 17.57
N SER A 124 -5.51 5.45 16.34
CA SER A 124 -6.85 4.94 15.99
C SER A 124 -6.85 4.47 14.54
N ARG A 125 -7.60 3.43 14.19
CA ARG A 125 -7.62 2.90 12.81
C ARG A 125 -8.62 3.60 11.89
N GLU A 126 -9.71 4.12 12.45
CA GLU A 126 -10.80 4.73 11.69
C GLU A 126 -10.32 5.79 10.68
N PRO A 127 -9.43 6.75 11.02
CA PRO A 127 -9.04 7.76 10.05
C PRO A 127 -8.19 7.18 8.91
N MET A 128 -7.35 6.18 9.17
CA MET A 128 -6.62 5.43 8.13
C MET A 128 -7.59 4.74 7.17
N ARG A 129 -8.58 4.03 7.70
CA ARG A 129 -9.58 3.35 6.85
C ARG A 129 -10.39 4.33 6.03
N ARG A 130 -10.78 5.48 6.61
CA ARG A 130 -11.46 6.55 5.87
C ARG A 130 -10.59 7.10 4.75
N PHE A 131 -9.31 7.36 5.02
CA PHE A 131 -8.35 7.80 4.01
C PHE A 131 -8.22 6.77 2.88
N VAL A 132 -7.93 5.50 3.22
CA VAL A 132 -7.79 4.41 2.25
C VAL A 132 -9.04 4.27 1.40
N GLY A 133 -10.23 4.27 2.00
CA GLY A 133 -11.50 4.21 1.28
C GLY A 133 -11.69 5.38 0.30
N GLY A 134 -11.42 6.61 0.76
CA GLY A 134 -11.55 7.81 -0.06
C GLY A 134 -10.59 7.82 -1.25
N ILE A 135 -9.30 7.57 -1.01
CA ILE A 135 -8.29 7.60 -2.09
C ILE A 135 -8.50 6.46 -3.10
N VAL A 136 -8.94 5.28 -2.64
CA VAL A 136 -9.32 4.15 -3.52
C VAL A 136 -10.48 4.55 -4.43
N VAL A 137 -11.51 5.19 -3.90
CA VAL A 137 -12.64 5.69 -4.71
C VAL A 137 -12.17 6.75 -5.71
N ALA A 138 -11.38 7.73 -5.28
CA ALA A 138 -10.84 8.76 -6.16
C ALA A 138 -10.00 8.18 -7.31
N PHE A 139 -9.14 7.20 -7.01
CA PHE A 139 -8.31 6.51 -8.01
C PHE A 139 -9.17 5.69 -9.00
N MET A 140 -10.19 4.98 -8.51
CA MET A 140 -11.11 4.25 -9.39
C MET A 140 -11.93 5.19 -10.27
N LYS A 141 -12.40 6.33 -9.76
CA LYS A 141 -13.08 7.35 -10.57
C LYS A 141 -12.18 7.87 -11.68
N ALA A 142 -10.92 8.17 -11.36
CA ALA A 142 -9.93 8.63 -12.32
C ALA A 142 -9.71 7.63 -13.47
N TYR A 143 -9.35 6.39 -13.15
CA TYR A 143 -8.89 5.44 -14.17
C TYR A 143 -9.98 4.54 -14.77
N LEU A 144 -11.16 4.45 -14.14
CA LEU A 144 -12.29 3.69 -14.70
C LEU A 144 -13.35 4.58 -15.34
N LEU A 145 -13.51 5.83 -14.87
CA LEU A 145 -14.54 6.75 -15.35
C LEU A 145 -13.97 8.01 -16.03
N GLY A 146 -12.65 8.20 -16.00
CA GLY A 146 -12.00 9.40 -16.55
C GLY A 146 -12.20 10.66 -15.71
N ASP A 147 -12.68 10.53 -14.46
CA ASP A 147 -12.91 11.66 -13.55
C ASP A 147 -11.75 11.80 -12.56
N HIS A 148 -10.79 12.66 -12.90
CA HIS A 148 -9.56 12.87 -12.12
C HIS A 148 -9.69 13.93 -11.02
N ILE A 149 -10.86 14.58 -10.86
CA ILE A 149 -11.01 15.78 -10.01
C ILE A 149 -10.56 15.50 -8.58
N ASP A 150 -11.11 14.45 -7.95
CA ASP A 150 -10.86 14.13 -6.55
C ASP A 150 -9.39 13.70 -6.32
N LEU A 151 -8.83 12.90 -7.25
CA LEU A 151 -7.46 12.41 -7.14
C LEU A 151 -6.45 13.56 -7.23
N MET A 152 -6.67 14.51 -8.13
CA MET A 152 -5.82 15.70 -8.28
C MET A 152 -5.98 16.66 -7.10
N ALA A 153 -7.19 16.81 -6.56
CA ALA A 153 -7.42 17.64 -5.38
C ALA A 153 -6.69 17.09 -4.13
N ILE A 154 -6.62 15.75 -3.98
CA ILE A 154 -5.82 15.12 -2.92
C ILE A 154 -4.32 15.31 -3.19
N ARG A 155 -3.86 15.15 -4.44
CA ARG A 155 -2.45 15.38 -4.81
C ARG A 155 -2.00 16.80 -4.47
N ASP A 156 -2.83 17.78 -4.80
CA ASP A 156 -2.51 19.21 -4.67
C ASP A 156 -2.75 19.74 -3.24
N GLY A 157 -3.24 18.88 -2.33
CA GLY A 157 -3.51 19.26 -0.94
C GLY A 157 -4.72 20.18 -0.76
N HIS A 158 -5.61 20.21 -1.74
CA HIS A 158 -6.83 21.03 -1.71
C HIS A 158 -7.98 20.38 -0.92
N GLU A 159 -7.88 19.08 -0.62
CA GLU A 159 -8.85 18.33 0.18
C GLU A 159 -8.38 18.10 1.61
N THR A 160 -9.30 18.20 2.58
CA THR A 160 -8.99 17.87 3.97
C THR A 160 -8.92 16.36 4.15
N SER A 161 -7.70 15.83 4.30
CA SER A 161 -7.47 14.43 4.62
C SER A 161 -7.72 14.12 6.11
N PRO A 162 -8.32 12.98 6.48
CA PRO A 162 -8.48 12.56 7.87
C PRO A 162 -7.14 12.10 8.50
N VAL A 163 -6.06 12.09 7.73
CA VAL A 163 -4.71 11.68 8.14
C VAL A 163 -3.64 12.63 7.58
N GLU A 164 -2.51 12.74 8.27
CA GLU A 164 -1.33 13.44 7.74
C GLU A 164 -0.59 12.54 6.74
N LEU A 165 -0.31 13.06 5.55
CA LEU A 165 0.48 12.38 4.52
C LEU A 165 1.94 12.79 4.64
N LYS A 166 2.84 11.79 4.61
CA LYS A 166 4.29 11.97 4.57
C LYS A 166 4.79 12.11 3.13
N THR A 167 4.18 11.36 2.21
CA THR A 167 4.60 11.25 0.81
C THR A 167 3.37 11.29 -0.08
N ILE A 168 3.49 12.04 -1.18
CA ILE A 168 2.57 12.08 -2.32
C ILE A 168 3.45 12.12 -3.56
N GLU A 169 3.51 11.02 -4.31
CA GLU A 169 4.34 10.89 -5.51
C GLU A 169 3.51 10.37 -6.68
N PHE A 170 3.78 10.90 -7.88
CA PHE A 170 3.12 10.50 -9.12
C PHE A 170 4.20 10.27 -10.19
N LEU A 171 4.08 9.14 -10.89
CA LEU A 171 4.75 8.82 -12.14
C LEU A 171 3.69 8.93 -13.23
N GLY A 172 3.89 9.77 -14.23
CA GLY A 172 2.87 10.03 -15.26
C GLY A 172 3.44 10.67 -16.50
#